data_AF-A0A7U9MQS5-F1
#
_entry.id   AF-A0A7U9MQS5-F1
#
_cell.length_a   1.000
_cell.length_b   1.000
_cell.length_c   1.000
_cell.angle_alpha   90.00
_cell.angle_beta   90.00
_cell.angle_gamma   90.00
#
_symmetry.space_group_name_H-M   'P 1'
#
loop_
_entity.id
_entity.type
_entity.pdbx_description
1 polymer ?
#
loop_
_entity_poly.entity_id
_entity_poly.type
_entity_poly.pdbx_seq_one_letter_code
_entity_poly.pdbx_strand_id
1 'polypeptide(L)'
;MSFTRVSKEAEDVLMEILEHEHDSDYWKMRFDKLSDRDDIVLRGCFKELRENGLINVEYADNYPYLITILKDGYLYEKYLEEEKNAELTPFERELNELLKRAKNIKAPINTAPPNMSKDEYNKPSEIWMNDVQIFYNNYLKDHALGDRIKTLLFHRALGAYGDLVAALTSVSNDRKFIDKINGAQEVLVPKYQAKAIPDYDVFISHANRDKEELVEDLYKSLDKLGIQIFYDKESIEWGDNWKDKILNGVKKAEFAIIVISENFFGREWTEKELKELLSRQNRNGQKLILPILKNITMEQLQQKYPSMADIQAIDSKNYSTDEIALMFAKQLIKRLKTE
;
A
#
# COMPACT_ATOMS: atom_id res chain seq x y z
N MET A 1 18.14 15.32 9.38
CA MET A 1 18.72 14.08 8.82
C MET A 1 17.69 13.50 7.87
N SER A 2 18.06 13.11 6.65
CA SER A 2 17.12 12.42 5.76
C SER A 2 17.10 10.95 6.16
N PHE A 3 15.99 10.51 6.74
CA PHE A 3 15.68 9.10 6.85
C PHE A 3 15.49 8.54 5.44
N THR A 4 16.22 7.49 5.09
CA THR A 4 16.06 6.77 3.82
C THR A 4 15.50 5.39 4.16
N ARG A 5 14.33 5.09 3.60
CA ARG A 5 13.67 3.80 3.80
C ARG A 5 14.38 2.72 2.98
N VAL A 6 14.67 1.58 3.61
CA VAL A 6 15.24 0.40 2.93
C VAL A 6 14.10 -0.53 2.48
N SER A 7 14.42 -1.53 1.66
CA SER A 7 13.49 -2.60 1.28
C SER A 7 12.92 -3.31 2.50
N LYS A 8 11.74 -3.94 2.34
CA LYS A 8 11.10 -4.67 3.45
C LYS A 8 11.95 -5.85 3.89
N GLU A 9 12.61 -6.51 2.94
CA GLU A 9 13.53 -7.61 3.17
C GLU A 9 14.76 -7.14 3.97
N ALA A 10 15.32 -5.98 3.65
CA ALA A 10 16.44 -5.42 4.42
C ALA A 10 16.00 -4.94 5.83
N GLU A 11 14.81 -4.37 5.97
CA GLU A 11 14.21 -4.03 7.26
C GLU A 11 14.10 -5.28 8.15
N ASP A 12 13.55 -6.38 7.62
CA ASP A 12 13.40 -7.62 8.38
C ASP A 12 14.76 -8.20 8.81
N VAL A 13 15.77 -8.13 7.93
CA VAL A 13 17.15 -8.52 8.25
C VAL A 13 17.76 -7.62 9.33
N LEU A 14 17.48 -6.31 9.33
CA LEU A 14 17.96 -5.40 10.37
C LEU A 14 17.35 -5.76 11.74
N MET A 15 16.07 -6.11 11.79
CA MET A 15 15.44 -6.58 13.02
C MET A 15 16.05 -7.89 13.50
N GLU A 16 16.30 -8.83 12.59
CA GLU A 16 16.99 -10.08 12.89
C GLU A 16 18.41 -9.83 13.44
N ILE A 17 19.15 -8.85 12.89
CA ILE A 17 20.47 -8.42 13.42
C ILE A 17 20.35 -7.87 14.85
N LEU A 18 19.35 -7.02 15.12
CA LEU A 18 19.12 -6.44 16.43
C LEU A 18 18.73 -7.50 17.47
N GLU A 19 17.88 -8.46 17.09
CA GLU A 19 17.48 -9.56 17.97
C GLU A 19 18.63 -10.50 18.34
N HIS A 20 19.58 -10.69 17.41
CA HIS A 20 20.70 -11.63 17.55
C HIS A 20 22.07 -10.93 17.71
N GLU A 21 22.11 -9.68 18.16
CA GLU A 21 23.36 -8.88 18.29
C GLU A 21 24.44 -9.58 19.14
N HIS A 22 24.02 -10.38 20.12
CA HIS A 22 24.91 -11.06 21.06
C HIS A 22 25.14 -12.55 20.75
N ASP A 23 24.66 -13.03 19.61
CA ASP A 23 24.83 -14.43 19.17
C ASP A 23 25.85 -14.51 18.03
N SER A 24 27.09 -14.85 18.39
CA SER A 24 28.20 -14.93 17.43
C SER A 24 28.09 -16.06 16.40
N ASP A 25 27.32 -17.10 16.70
CA ASP A 25 27.19 -18.27 15.82
C ASP A 25 25.93 -18.22 14.94
N TYR A 26 24.97 -17.34 15.29
CA TYR A 26 23.69 -17.20 14.60
C TYR A 26 23.83 -17.09 13.08
N TRP A 27 24.61 -16.11 12.62
CA TRP A 27 24.69 -15.81 11.19
C TRP A 27 25.36 -16.92 10.39
N LYS A 28 26.37 -17.59 10.96
CA LYS A 28 26.97 -18.76 10.31
C LYS A 28 25.91 -19.86 10.12
N MET A 29 25.18 -20.19 11.18
CA MET A 29 24.10 -21.18 11.11
C MET A 29 22.96 -20.77 10.18
N ARG A 30 22.69 -19.47 10.08
CA ARG A 30 21.67 -18.92 9.18
C ARG A 30 22.07 -19.12 7.73
N PHE A 31 23.29 -18.75 7.37
CA PHE A 31 23.85 -18.90 6.01
C PHE A 31 24.01 -20.36 5.59
N ASP A 32 24.42 -21.25 6.50
CA ASP A 32 24.58 -22.70 6.23
C ASP A 32 23.27 -23.39 5.77
N LYS A 33 22.11 -22.80 6.07
CA LYS A 33 20.78 -23.35 5.78
C LYS A 33 20.10 -22.73 4.56
N LEU A 34 20.73 -21.74 3.92
CA LEU A 34 20.11 -21.01 2.81
C LEU A 34 20.22 -21.79 1.50
N SER A 35 19.23 -21.60 0.62
CA SER A 35 19.38 -21.93 -0.79
C SER A 35 20.27 -20.90 -1.49
N ASP A 36 20.83 -21.23 -2.66
CA ASP A 36 21.64 -20.29 -3.44
C ASP A 36 20.90 -18.97 -3.75
N ARG A 37 19.58 -19.06 -3.98
CA ARG A 37 18.74 -17.88 -4.21
C ARG A 37 18.62 -17.03 -2.94
N ASP A 38 18.38 -17.66 -1.80
CA ASP A 38 18.16 -16.94 -0.55
C ASP A 38 19.47 -16.33 -0.01
N ASP A 39 20.62 -16.96 -0.26
CA ASP A 39 21.95 -16.39 0.02
C ASP A 39 22.17 -15.08 -0.75
N ILE A 40 21.86 -15.05 -2.04
CA ILE A 40 21.97 -13.84 -2.87
C ILE A 40 21.08 -12.72 -2.32
N VAL A 41 19.83 -13.03 -1.96
CA VAL A 41 18.88 -12.05 -1.40
C VAL A 41 19.40 -11.51 -0.06
N LEU A 42 19.82 -12.40 0.84
CA LEU A 42 20.32 -11.99 2.16
C LEU A 42 21.57 -11.12 2.04
N ARG A 43 22.53 -11.47 1.18
CA ARG A 43 23.71 -10.63 0.91
C ARG A 43 23.33 -9.28 0.30
N GLY A 44 22.30 -9.25 -0.55
CA GLY A 44 21.70 -8.01 -1.05
C GLY A 44 21.21 -7.11 0.08
N CYS A 45 20.49 -7.67 1.06
CA CYS A 45 20.01 -6.96 2.23
C CYS A 45 21.15 -6.38 3.07
N PHE A 46 22.18 -7.19 3.37
CA PHE A 46 23.38 -6.71 4.09
C PHE A 46 24.08 -5.56 3.36
N LYS A 47 24.16 -5.63 2.03
CA LYS A 47 24.74 -4.58 1.20
C LYS A 47 23.91 -3.30 1.30
N GLU A 48 22.59 -3.40 1.16
CA GLU A 48 21.66 -2.28 1.25
C GLU A 48 21.72 -1.59 2.63
N LEU A 49 21.69 -2.37 3.72
CA LEU A 49 21.79 -1.86 5.09
C LEU A 49 23.11 -1.10 5.31
N ARG A 50 24.21 -1.61 4.74
CA ARG A 50 25.52 -0.93 4.79
C ARG A 50 25.56 0.35 3.97
N GLU A 51 25.02 0.34 2.76
CA GLU A 51 24.98 1.51 1.88
C GLU A 51 24.11 2.64 2.47
N ASN A 52 23.09 2.28 3.26
CA ASN A 52 22.26 3.23 4.00
C ASN A 52 22.82 3.62 5.37
N GLY A 53 24.04 3.17 5.73
CA GLY A 53 24.69 3.54 6.98
C GLY A 53 24.01 3.02 8.25
N LEU A 54 23.26 1.92 8.14
CA LEU A 54 22.57 1.29 9.27
C LEU A 54 23.47 0.30 9.99
N ILE A 55 24.33 -0.39 9.25
CA ILE A 55 25.30 -1.35 9.78
C ILE A 55 26.65 -1.24 9.06
N ASN A 56 27.69 -1.79 9.67
CA ASN A 56 28.89 -2.27 8.98
C ASN A 56 28.97 -3.78 9.12
N VAL A 57 29.54 -4.46 8.12
CA VAL A 57 29.69 -5.91 8.13
C VAL A 57 31.03 -6.32 7.51
N GLU A 58 31.75 -7.20 8.20
CA GLU A 58 32.99 -7.83 7.75
C GLU A 58 32.77 -9.33 7.52
N TYR A 59 33.41 -9.86 6.47
CA TYR A 59 33.22 -11.23 6.00
C TYR A 59 34.51 -12.04 6.03
N ALA A 60 34.41 -13.31 6.40
CA ALA A 60 35.48 -14.30 6.37
C ALA A 60 34.89 -15.65 5.97
N ASP A 61 35.56 -16.40 5.10
CA ASP A 61 35.10 -17.69 4.59
C ASP A 61 33.65 -17.67 4.06
N ASN A 62 33.25 -16.56 3.44
CA ASN A 62 31.89 -16.26 2.94
C ASN A 62 30.81 -16.01 4.02
N TYR A 63 31.14 -16.01 5.30
CA TYR A 63 30.22 -15.71 6.40
C TYR A 63 30.49 -14.32 6.98
N PRO A 64 29.45 -13.57 7.40
CA PRO A 64 29.66 -12.37 8.19
C PRO A 64 30.15 -12.77 9.58
N TYR A 65 31.31 -12.27 10.00
CA TYR A 65 31.89 -12.58 11.32
C TYR A 65 31.87 -11.39 12.29
N LEU A 66 31.72 -10.17 11.77
CA LEU A 66 31.57 -8.97 12.57
C LEU A 66 30.50 -8.08 11.94
N ILE A 67 29.40 -7.88 12.66
CA ILE A 67 28.34 -6.94 12.29
C ILE A 67 28.33 -5.85 13.35
N THR A 68 28.54 -4.60 12.94
CA THR A 68 28.47 -3.43 13.82
C THR A 68 27.23 -2.64 13.49
N ILE A 69 26.30 -2.52 14.43
CA ILE A 69 25.09 -1.72 14.27
C ILE A 69 25.47 -0.24 14.49
N LEU A 70 25.16 0.60 13.51
CA LEU A 70 25.42 2.04 13.58
C LEU A 70 24.26 2.75 14.29
N LYS A 71 24.48 4.01 14.71
CA LYS A 71 23.48 4.80 15.44
C LYS A 71 22.11 4.81 14.74
N ASP A 72 22.09 4.98 13.43
CA ASP A 72 20.85 5.03 12.66
C ASP A 72 20.19 3.65 12.50
N GLY A 73 20.95 2.56 12.60
CA GLY A 73 20.40 1.20 12.69
C GLY A 73 19.60 0.99 13.97
N TYR A 74 20.12 1.42 15.13
CA TYR A 74 19.40 1.37 16.41
C TYR A 74 18.17 2.28 16.45
N LEU A 75 18.19 3.38 15.72
CA LEU A 75 17.09 4.35 15.67
C LEU A 75 16.08 4.04 14.55
N TYR A 76 16.32 3.00 13.74
CA TYR A 76 15.55 2.72 12.54
C TYR A 76 14.05 2.51 12.82
N GLU A 77 13.72 1.67 13.80
CA GLU A 77 12.33 1.46 14.26
C GLU A 77 11.67 2.77 14.69
N LYS A 78 12.41 3.58 15.46
CA LYS A 78 11.90 4.87 15.92
C LYS A 78 11.62 5.81 14.75
N TYR A 79 12.48 5.84 13.73
CA TYR A 79 12.25 6.64 12.53
C TYR A 79 11.04 6.15 11.72
N LEU A 80 10.83 4.83 11.62
CA LEU A 80 9.63 4.26 11.01
C LEU A 80 8.36 4.66 11.77
N GLU A 81 8.40 4.63 13.11
CA GLU A 81 7.29 5.09 13.94
C GLU A 81 7.05 6.60 13.75
N GLU A 82 8.11 7.42 13.69
CA GLU A 82 8.01 8.86 13.46
C GLU A 82 7.45 9.19 12.07
N GLU A 83 7.88 8.50 11.01
CA GLU A 83 7.34 8.62 9.66
C GLU A 83 5.85 8.26 9.62
N LYS A 84 5.49 7.09 10.18
CA LYS A 84 4.09 6.65 10.27
C LYS A 84 3.23 7.63 11.06
N ASN A 85 3.77 8.20 12.14
CA ASN A 85 3.07 9.19 12.95
C ASN A 85 3.00 10.58 12.28
N ALA A 86 3.90 10.89 11.35
CA ALA A 86 3.88 12.13 10.57
C ALA A 86 2.74 12.14 9.54
N GLU A 87 2.32 10.97 9.06
CA GLU A 87 1.18 10.82 8.15
C GLU A 87 -0.18 10.88 8.87
N LEU A 88 -0.22 10.67 10.19
CA LEU A 88 -1.46 10.69 10.97
C LEU A 88 -1.98 12.12 11.16
N THR A 89 -3.30 12.29 11.07
CA THR A 89 -3.92 13.57 11.44
C THR A 89 -3.83 13.81 12.95
N PRO A 90 -3.99 15.06 13.43
CA PRO A 90 -4.00 15.35 14.87
C PRO A 90 -4.98 14.47 15.65
N PHE A 91 -6.16 14.21 15.08
CA PHE A 91 -7.17 13.31 15.64
C PHE A 91 -6.62 11.88 15.82
N GLU A 92 -6.09 11.29 14.75
CA GLU A 92 -5.63 9.90 14.77
C GLU A 92 -4.44 9.70 15.72
N ARG A 93 -3.52 10.67 15.72
CA ARG A 93 -2.36 10.65 16.62
C ARG A 93 -2.78 10.72 18.09
N GLU A 94 -3.67 11.64 18.45
CA GLU A 94 -4.18 11.73 19.83
C GLU A 94 -4.95 10.47 20.25
N LEU A 95 -5.79 9.92 19.37
CA LEU A 95 -6.52 8.67 19.63
C LEU A 95 -5.58 7.49 19.86
N ASN A 96 -4.56 7.33 19.00
CA ASN A 96 -3.60 6.25 19.09
C ASN A 96 -2.77 6.35 20.38
N GLU A 97 -2.36 7.54 20.79
CA GLU A 97 -1.66 7.76 22.05
C GLU A 97 -2.52 7.38 23.27
N LEU A 98 -3.81 7.74 23.27
CA LEU A 98 -4.74 7.33 24.32
C LEU A 98 -4.88 5.80 24.38
N LEU A 99 -5.04 5.13 23.24
CA LEU A 99 -5.16 3.67 23.18
C LEU A 99 -3.86 2.96 23.57
N LYS A 100 -2.69 3.49 23.17
CA LYS A 100 -1.38 2.96 23.54
C LYS A 100 -1.17 3.03 25.05
N ARG A 101 -1.45 4.18 25.67
CA ARG A 101 -1.38 4.37 27.13
C ARG A 101 -2.31 3.42 27.87
N ALA A 102 -3.53 3.20 27.38
CA ALA A 102 -4.51 2.35 28.03
C ALA A 102 -4.05 0.89 28.20
N LYS A 103 -3.21 0.38 27.27
CA LYS A 103 -2.65 -0.99 27.37
C LYS A 103 -1.72 -1.17 28.57
N ASN A 104 -1.06 -0.10 29.00
CA ASN A 104 -0.05 -0.13 30.07
C ASN A 104 -0.59 0.34 31.42
N ILE A 105 -1.84 0.84 31.47
CA ILE A 105 -2.48 1.31 32.68
C ILE A 105 -3.34 0.18 33.26
N LYS A 106 -3.18 -0.09 34.56
CA LYS A 106 -4.02 -1.06 35.28
C LYS A 106 -5.43 -0.50 35.43
N ALA A 107 -6.43 -1.36 35.23
CA ALA A 107 -7.83 -0.99 35.40
C ALA A 107 -8.08 -0.53 36.85
N PRO A 108 -8.93 0.49 37.07
CA PRO A 108 -9.22 1.01 38.39
C PRO A 108 -9.85 -0.05 39.30
N ILE A 109 -9.53 0.01 40.59
CA ILE A 109 -10.03 -0.90 41.62
C ILE A 109 -10.82 -0.16 42.69
N ASN A 110 -11.73 -0.87 43.37
CA ASN A 110 -12.50 -0.32 44.49
C ASN A 110 -11.85 -0.60 45.86
N THR A 111 -10.95 -1.59 45.94
CA THR A 111 -10.32 -2.06 47.17
C THR A 111 -8.81 -2.04 47.01
N ALA A 112 -8.11 -1.36 47.91
CA ALA A 112 -6.68 -1.12 47.80
C ALA A 112 -5.82 -2.37 48.11
N PRO A 113 -4.63 -2.53 47.52
CA PRO A 113 -3.68 -3.55 47.94
C PRO A 113 -3.12 -3.26 49.35
N PRO A 114 -2.57 -4.26 50.06
CA PRO A 114 -2.09 -4.10 51.43
C PRO A 114 -1.05 -2.99 51.65
N ASN A 115 -0.26 -2.66 50.62
CA ASN A 115 0.89 -1.74 50.71
C ASN A 115 0.74 -0.47 49.84
N MET A 116 -0.46 -0.16 49.35
CA MET A 116 -0.69 0.98 48.45
C MET A 116 -2.10 1.54 48.67
N SER A 117 -2.27 2.86 48.63
CA SER A 117 -3.61 3.45 48.73
C SER A 117 -4.40 3.25 47.43
N LYS A 118 -5.75 3.22 47.53
CA LYS A 118 -6.62 3.14 46.35
C LYS A 118 -6.37 4.31 45.38
N ASP A 119 -6.21 5.51 45.93
CA ASP A 119 -6.02 6.72 45.13
C ASP A 119 -4.69 6.69 44.38
N GLU A 120 -3.63 6.21 45.04
CA GLU A 120 -2.32 6.02 44.41
C GLU A 120 -2.37 4.96 43.29
N TYR A 121 -3.07 3.85 43.52
CA TYR A 121 -3.26 2.81 42.50
C TYR A 121 -4.06 3.34 41.29
N ASN A 122 -5.15 4.06 41.52
CA ASN A 122 -6.07 4.53 40.48
C ASN A 122 -5.62 5.82 39.78
N LYS A 123 -4.62 6.54 40.31
CA LYS A 123 -4.16 7.81 39.76
C LYS A 123 -3.83 7.76 38.25
N PRO A 124 -3.15 6.74 37.71
CA PRO A 124 -2.85 6.68 36.28
C PRO A 124 -4.11 6.57 35.40
N SER A 125 -5.12 5.79 35.81
CA SER A 125 -6.36 5.65 35.06
C SER A 125 -7.24 6.90 35.17
N GLU A 126 -7.25 7.60 36.31
CA GLU A 126 -7.93 8.89 36.45
C GLU A 126 -7.33 9.98 35.54
N ILE A 127 -6.00 10.07 35.45
CA ILE A 127 -5.31 10.99 34.53
C ILE A 127 -5.69 10.66 33.10
N TRP A 128 -5.64 9.38 32.72
CA TRP A 128 -6.04 8.95 31.38
C TRP A 128 -7.50 9.30 31.07
N MET A 129 -8.44 9.08 32.00
CA MET A 129 -9.84 9.44 31.81
C MET A 129 -10.05 10.95 31.63
N ASN A 130 -9.24 11.79 32.28
CA ASN A 130 -9.25 13.24 32.07
C ASN A 130 -8.79 13.59 30.65
N ASP A 131 -7.75 12.93 30.15
CA ASP A 131 -7.27 13.15 28.78
C ASP A 131 -8.30 12.68 27.74
N VAL A 132 -9.00 11.57 28.00
CA VAL A 132 -10.15 11.13 27.18
C VAL A 132 -11.27 12.16 27.18
N GLN A 133 -11.52 12.84 28.32
CA GLN A 133 -12.51 13.92 28.38
C GLN A 133 -12.13 15.12 27.50
N ILE A 134 -10.84 15.46 27.45
CA ILE A 134 -10.32 16.51 26.55
C ILE A 134 -10.50 16.09 25.09
N PHE A 135 -10.07 14.87 24.74
CA PHE A 135 -10.22 14.32 23.40
C PHE A 135 -11.69 14.27 22.95
N TYR A 136 -12.58 13.83 23.83
CA TYR A 136 -14.03 13.84 23.58
C TYR A 136 -14.53 15.24 23.23
N ASN A 137 -14.10 16.26 23.98
CA ASN A 137 -14.55 17.63 23.78
C ASN A 137 -14.09 18.23 22.46
N ASN A 138 -12.92 17.81 21.99
CA ASN A 138 -12.31 18.26 20.74
C ASN A 138 -12.93 17.57 19.52
N TYR A 139 -13.24 16.27 19.62
CA TYR A 139 -13.52 15.48 18.42
C TYR A 139 -14.78 14.61 18.44
N LEU A 140 -15.22 14.10 19.60
CA LEU A 140 -16.20 12.99 19.63
C LEU A 140 -17.65 13.40 19.89
N LYS A 141 -17.94 14.71 19.99
CA LYS A 141 -19.31 15.21 20.26
C LYS A 141 -20.32 14.73 19.21
N ASP A 142 -19.91 14.69 17.94
CA ASP A 142 -20.76 14.31 16.81
C ASP A 142 -20.59 12.86 16.37
N HIS A 143 -19.85 12.04 17.14
CA HIS A 143 -19.70 10.61 16.86
C HIS A 143 -20.94 9.84 17.33
N ALA A 144 -21.27 8.71 16.68
CA ALA A 144 -22.43 7.88 17.06
C ALA A 144 -22.35 7.34 18.51
N LEU A 145 -21.14 7.13 19.04
CA LEU A 145 -20.90 6.75 20.43
C LEU A 145 -20.72 7.96 21.38
N GLY A 146 -20.85 9.19 20.90
CA GLY A 146 -20.56 10.41 21.65
C GLY A 146 -21.33 10.49 22.97
N ASP A 147 -22.65 10.27 22.95
CA ASP A 147 -23.49 10.32 24.16
C ASP A 147 -23.14 9.22 25.17
N ARG A 148 -22.80 8.02 24.68
CA ARG A 148 -22.34 6.92 25.54
C ARG A 148 -21.02 7.27 26.22
N ILE A 149 -20.05 7.76 25.45
CA ILE A 149 -18.73 8.17 25.97
C ILE A 149 -18.88 9.30 26.99
N LYS A 150 -19.72 10.31 26.70
CA LYS A 150 -20.05 11.40 27.62
C LYS A 150 -20.60 10.88 28.95
N THR A 151 -21.52 9.92 28.88
CA THR A 151 -22.15 9.30 30.07
C THR A 151 -21.12 8.56 30.91
N LEU A 152 -20.23 7.79 30.29
CA LEU A 152 -19.14 7.06 30.97
C LEU A 152 -18.17 8.03 31.66
N LEU A 153 -17.78 9.11 30.99
CA LEU A 153 -16.88 10.13 31.53
C LEU A 153 -17.50 10.92 32.69
N PHE A 154 -18.81 11.14 32.65
CA PHE A 154 -19.54 11.83 33.72
C PHE A 154 -19.68 10.98 34.98
N HIS A 155 -20.10 9.72 34.84
CA HIS A 155 -20.37 8.87 36.01
C HIS A 155 -19.12 8.22 36.60
N ARG A 156 -18.08 7.95 35.79
CA ARG A 156 -16.82 7.29 36.20
C ARG A 156 -17.03 6.05 37.08
N ALA A 157 -18.01 5.21 36.73
CA ALA A 157 -18.23 3.94 37.40
C ALA A 157 -16.99 3.02 37.27
N LEU A 158 -16.85 2.02 38.14
CA LEU A 158 -15.68 1.13 38.17
C LEU A 158 -15.37 0.47 36.80
N GLY A 159 -16.41 0.13 36.03
CA GLY A 159 -16.28 -0.43 34.67
C GLY A 159 -16.02 0.59 33.56
N ALA A 160 -16.16 1.88 33.84
CA ALA A 160 -16.12 2.94 32.83
C ALA A 160 -14.77 2.99 32.10
N TYR A 161 -13.66 2.69 32.78
CA TYR A 161 -12.35 2.62 32.14
C TYR A 161 -12.34 1.60 30.98
N GLY A 162 -12.78 0.36 31.23
CA GLY A 162 -12.83 -0.68 30.20
C GLY A 162 -13.81 -0.33 29.08
N ASP A 163 -14.98 0.20 29.44
CA ASP A 163 -15.99 0.63 28.46
C ASP A 163 -15.49 1.79 27.57
N LEU A 164 -14.72 2.73 28.14
CA LEU A 164 -14.10 3.83 27.38
C LEU A 164 -13.04 3.30 26.42
N VAL A 165 -12.19 2.37 26.85
CA VAL A 165 -11.18 1.74 25.96
C VAL A 165 -11.87 1.03 24.79
N ALA A 166 -12.94 0.28 25.06
CA ALA A 166 -13.72 -0.40 24.02
C ALA A 166 -14.41 0.59 23.07
N ALA A 167 -14.96 1.68 23.60
CA ALA A 167 -15.58 2.73 22.79
C ALA A 167 -14.55 3.44 21.90
N LEU A 168 -13.38 3.83 22.43
CA LEU A 168 -12.30 4.46 21.67
C LEU A 168 -11.72 3.53 20.60
N THR A 169 -11.63 2.23 20.90
CA THR A 169 -11.23 1.20 19.91
C THR A 169 -12.27 1.06 18.80
N SER A 170 -13.55 1.23 19.12
CA SER A 170 -14.61 1.26 18.09
C SER A 170 -14.52 2.51 17.23
N VAL A 171 -14.24 3.68 17.84
CA VAL A 171 -13.99 4.94 17.13
C VAL A 171 -12.81 4.82 16.18
N SER A 172 -11.69 4.19 16.59
CA SER A 172 -10.52 4.03 15.72
C SER A 172 -10.79 3.17 14.48
N ASN A 173 -11.88 2.39 14.48
CA ASN A 173 -12.29 1.55 13.37
C ASN A 173 -13.39 2.19 12.49
N ASP A 174 -13.97 3.33 12.89
CA ASP A 174 -14.99 4.04 12.11
C ASP A 174 -14.34 4.93 11.04
N ARG A 175 -14.01 4.33 9.90
CA ARG A 175 -13.34 5.02 8.77
C ARG A 175 -14.17 6.19 8.25
N LYS A 176 -15.50 6.06 8.16
CA LYS A 176 -16.37 7.14 7.66
C LYS A 176 -16.30 8.37 8.54
N PHE A 177 -16.30 8.16 9.85
CA PHE A 177 -16.16 9.26 10.80
C PHE A 177 -14.78 9.91 10.73
N ILE A 178 -13.72 9.09 10.65
CA ILE A 178 -12.34 9.58 10.52
C ILE A 178 -12.18 10.41 9.25
N ASP A 179 -12.66 9.92 8.11
CA ASP A 179 -12.65 10.63 6.83
C ASP A 179 -13.37 11.98 6.93
N LYS A 180 -14.54 11.99 7.59
CA LYS A 180 -15.30 13.22 7.84
C LYS A 180 -14.53 14.22 8.70
N ILE A 181 -13.90 13.78 9.81
CA ILE A 181 -13.06 14.64 10.65
C ILE A 181 -11.87 15.19 9.85
N ASN A 182 -11.31 14.38 8.97
CA ASN A 182 -10.19 14.75 8.10
C ASN A 182 -10.63 15.65 6.93
N GLY A 183 -11.92 16.00 6.83
CA GLY A 183 -12.44 16.92 5.82
C GLY A 183 -12.73 16.29 4.46
N ALA A 184 -12.80 14.96 4.39
CA ALA A 184 -13.25 14.27 3.17
C ALA A 184 -14.70 14.68 2.87
N GLN A 185 -14.95 15.12 1.64
CA GLN A 185 -16.28 15.49 1.18
C GLN A 185 -16.90 14.31 0.43
N GLU A 186 -18.02 13.80 0.94
CA GLU A 186 -18.86 12.89 0.18
C GLU A 186 -19.60 13.68 -0.90
N VAL A 187 -19.17 13.53 -2.16
CA VAL A 187 -19.87 14.10 -3.31
C VAL A 187 -20.97 13.14 -3.73
N LEU A 188 -22.23 13.53 -3.52
CA LEU A 188 -23.39 12.82 -4.04
C LEU A 188 -23.42 12.98 -5.57
N VAL A 189 -22.88 12.01 -6.29
CA VAL A 189 -23.01 11.97 -7.75
C VAL A 189 -24.43 11.54 -8.11
N PRO A 190 -25.22 12.35 -8.85
CA PRO A 190 -26.58 11.98 -9.22
C PRO A 190 -26.61 10.64 -9.98
N LYS A 191 -27.56 9.75 -9.66
CA LYS A 191 -27.68 8.40 -10.27
C LYS A 191 -27.65 8.38 -11.81
N TYR A 192 -28.02 9.47 -12.48
CA TYR A 192 -27.95 9.57 -13.94
C TYR A 192 -26.52 9.79 -14.49
N GLN A 193 -25.60 10.34 -13.68
CA GLN A 193 -24.16 10.38 -13.95
C GLN A 193 -23.45 9.09 -13.52
N ALA A 194 -23.99 8.33 -12.56
CA ALA A 194 -23.47 7.02 -12.18
C ALA A 194 -23.49 5.99 -13.32
N LYS A 195 -24.29 6.21 -14.37
CA LYS A 195 -24.29 5.38 -15.60
C LYS A 195 -23.06 5.63 -16.50
N ALA A 196 -22.28 6.66 -16.20
CA ALA A 196 -21.05 7.04 -16.92
C ALA A 196 -19.78 6.85 -16.08
N ILE A 197 -19.90 6.50 -14.79
CA ILE A 197 -18.75 6.15 -13.95
C ILE A 197 -18.37 4.71 -14.31
N PRO A 198 -17.16 4.46 -14.80
CA PRO A 198 -16.71 3.10 -15.09
C PRO A 198 -16.70 2.26 -13.81
N ASP A 199 -17.05 0.98 -13.93
CA ASP A 199 -17.05 0.03 -12.81
C ASP A 199 -15.63 -0.27 -12.30
N TYR A 200 -14.61 0.10 -13.09
CA TYR A 200 -13.19 -0.18 -12.84
C TYR A 200 -12.33 1.01 -13.27
N ASP A 201 -11.21 1.20 -12.58
CA ASP A 201 -10.21 2.19 -12.99
C ASP A 201 -9.52 1.78 -14.28
N VAL A 202 -9.13 0.49 -14.40
CA VAL A 202 -8.34 0.01 -15.54
C VAL A 202 -8.77 -1.36 -16.04
N PHE A 203 -8.83 -1.52 -17.36
CA PHE A 203 -8.98 -2.82 -18.01
C PHE A 203 -7.63 -3.31 -18.55
N ILE A 204 -7.25 -4.56 -18.30
CA ILE A 204 -6.01 -5.14 -18.83
C ILE A 204 -6.33 -6.18 -19.90
N SER A 205 -6.02 -5.86 -21.16
CA SER A 205 -6.14 -6.77 -22.30
C SER A 205 -4.81 -7.47 -22.59
N HIS A 206 -4.84 -8.79 -22.70
CA HIS A 206 -3.67 -9.62 -23.02
C HIS A 206 -4.09 -10.91 -23.75
N ALA A 207 -3.15 -11.60 -24.42
CA ALA A 207 -3.40 -12.97 -24.89
C ALA A 207 -3.28 -13.97 -23.73
N ASN A 208 -4.03 -15.08 -23.75
CA ASN A 208 -3.97 -16.12 -22.70
C ASN A 208 -2.54 -16.63 -22.48
N ARG A 209 -1.79 -16.78 -23.57
CA ARG A 209 -0.39 -17.21 -23.55
C ARG A 209 0.56 -16.20 -22.92
N ASP A 210 0.12 -14.95 -22.75
CA ASP A 210 0.91 -13.91 -22.11
C ASP A 210 0.67 -13.79 -20.60
N LYS A 211 -0.26 -14.59 -20.06
CA LYS A 211 -0.72 -14.53 -18.67
C LYS A 211 0.38 -14.84 -17.65
N GLU A 212 1.27 -15.80 -17.95
CA GLU A 212 2.11 -16.49 -16.96
C GLU A 212 3.28 -15.71 -16.33
N GLU A 213 3.37 -14.38 -16.46
CA GLU A 213 4.35 -13.62 -15.63
C GLU A 213 3.99 -12.13 -15.56
N LEU A 214 4.19 -11.39 -16.67
CA LEU A 214 4.03 -9.93 -16.72
C LEU A 214 2.64 -9.45 -16.26
N VAL A 215 1.57 -10.11 -16.70
CA VAL A 215 0.20 -9.65 -16.47
C VAL A 215 -0.22 -9.88 -15.03
N GLU A 216 0.15 -11.01 -14.44
CA GLU A 216 -0.20 -11.33 -13.07
C GLU A 216 0.58 -10.45 -12.08
N ASP A 217 1.86 -10.20 -12.35
CA ASP A 217 2.67 -9.32 -11.52
C ASP A 217 2.23 -7.86 -11.64
N LEU A 218 1.90 -7.39 -12.86
CA LEU A 218 1.33 -6.06 -13.05
C LEU A 218 -0.04 -5.92 -12.35
N TYR A 219 -0.87 -6.96 -12.38
CA TYR A 219 -2.12 -6.99 -11.62
C TYR A 219 -1.86 -6.81 -10.13
N LYS A 220 -0.94 -7.58 -9.54
CA LYS A 220 -0.57 -7.48 -8.12
C LYS A 220 -0.02 -6.09 -7.78
N SER A 221 0.83 -5.53 -8.63
CA SER A 221 1.40 -4.19 -8.44
C SER A 221 0.31 -3.10 -8.46
N LEU A 222 -0.65 -3.18 -9.38
CA LEU A 222 -1.78 -2.23 -9.45
C LEU A 222 -2.75 -2.41 -8.28
N ASP A 223 -3.04 -3.64 -7.88
CA ASP A 223 -3.93 -3.97 -6.74
C ASP A 223 -3.35 -3.45 -5.41
N LYS A 224 -2.02 -3.57 -5.20
CA LYS A 224 -1.31 -2.96 -4.06
C LYS A 224 -1.49 -1.44 -3.98
N LEU A 225 -1.70 -0.76 -5.11
CA LEU A 225 -1.97 0.69 -5.18
C LEU A 225 -3.45 1.04 -4.99
N GLY A 226 -4.32 0.04 -4.75
CA GLY A 226 -5.76 0.23 -4.56
C GLY A 226 -6.53 0.52 -5.84
N ILE A 227 -5.95 0.23 -7.01
CA ILE A 227 -6.56 0.47 -8.32
C ILE A 227 -7.56 -0.64 -8.62
N GLN A 228 -8.79 -0.30 -8.99
CA GLN A 228 -9.81 -1.27 -9.37
C GLN A 228 -9.58 -1.77 -10.79
N ILE A 229 -9.26 -3.06 -10.92
CA ILE A 229 -8.88 -3.66 -12.20
C ILE A 229 -10.03 -4.52 -12.74
N PHE A 230 -10.47 -4.23 -13.97
CA PHE A 230 -11.26 -5.18 -14.75
C PHE A 230 -10.32 -6.23 -15.33
N TYR A 231 -10.27 -7.36 -14.64
CA TYR A 231 -9.49 -8.53 -15.02
C TYR A 231 -10.45 -9.62 -15.47
N ASP A 232 -10.61 -9.80 -16.79
CA ASP A 232 -11.38 -10.94 -17.28
C ASP A 232 -10.55 -12.20 -17.03
N LYS A 233 -10.98 -13.02 -16.05
CA LYS A 233 -10.37 -14.34 -15.79
C LYS A 233 -10.55 -15.26 -17.01
N GLU A 234 -11.54 -14.99 -17.87
CA GLU A 234 -11.68 -15.56 -19.20
C GLU A 234 -10.83 -14.75 -20.18
N SER A 235 -9.52 -14.97 -20.06
CA SER A 235 -8.53 -14.51 -21.02
C SER A 235 -8.99 -14.85 -22.45
N ILE A 236 -8.75 -13.97 -23.43
CA ILE A 236 -9.32 -14.09 -24.78
C ILE A 236 -8.83 -15.36 -25.53
N GLU A 237 -9.75 -16.29 -25.78
CA GLU A 237 -9.50 -17.60 -26.40
C GLU A 237 -9.55 -17.57 -27.94
N TRP A 238 -9.14 -18.68 -28.57
CA TRP A 238 -9.26 -18.85 -30.02
C TRP A 238 -10.73 -18.90 -30.43
N GLY A 239 -11.16 -17.97 -31.29
CA GLY A 239 -12.54 -17.88 -31.78
C GLY A 239 -13.37 -16.76 -31.14
N ASP A 240 -12.87 -16.13 -30.06
CA ASP A 240 -13.49 -14.91 -29.52
C ASP A 240 -13.33 -13.73 -30.49
N ASN A 241 -14.37 -12.91 -30.62
CA ASN A 241 -14.25 -11.61 -31.29
C ASN A 241 -13.42 -10.66 -30.40
N TRP A 242 -12.10 -10.71 -30.59
CA TRP A 242 -11.08 -9.95 -29.87
C TRP A 242 -11.41 -8.46 -29.79
N LYS A 243 -11.90 -7.90 -30.90
CA LYS A 243 -12.27 -6.49 -31.01
C LYS A 243 -13.41 -6.15 -30.07
N ASP A 244 -14.47 -6.96 -30.06
CA ASP A 244 -15.62 -6.72 -29.19
C ASP A 244 -15.25 -6.86 -27.71
N LYS A 245 -14.42 -7.84 -27.34
CA LYS A 245 -13.94 -7.99 -25.95
C LYS A 245 -13.16 -6.76 -25.49
N ILE A 246 -12.21 -6.26 -26.30
CA ILE A 246 -11.46 -5.05 -25.95
C ILE A 246 -12.38 -3.83 -25.86
N LEU A 247 -13.25 -3.63 -26.86
CA LEU A 247 -14.17 -2.50 -26.85
C LEU A 247 -15.14 -2.54 -25.66
N ASN A 248 -15.58 -3.73 -25.23
CA ASN A 248 -16.42 -3.89 -24.06
C ASN A 248 -15.64 -3.69 -22.75
N GLY A 249 -14.41 -4.17 -22.64
CA GLY A 249 -13.53 -3.90 -21.51
C GLY A 249 -13.24 -2.40 -21.35
N VAL A 250 -12.90 -1.74 -22.47
CA VAL A 250 -12.70 -0.28 -22.53
C VAL A 250 -13.99 0.48 -22.18
N LYS A 251 -15.19 -0.06 -22.39
CA LYS A 251 -16.43 0.61 -21.92
C LYS A 251 -16.58 0.57 -20.40
N LYS A 252 -16.20 -0.55 -19.77
CA LYS A 252 -16.35 -0.79 -18.33
C LYS A 252 -15.29 -0.14 -17.47
N ALA A 253 -14.13 0.20 -18.03
CA ALA A 253 -13.03 0.82 -17.31
C ALA A 253 -12.72 2.25 -17.79
N GLU A 254 -12.21 3.12 -16.93
CA GLU A 254 -11.80 4.49 -17.31
C GLU A 254 -10.57 4.47 -18.22
N PHE A 255 -9.63 3.58 -17.90
CA PHE A 255 -8.39 3.36 -18.63
C PHE A 255 -8.32 1.94 -19.20
N ALA A 256 -7.45 1.74 -20.19
CA ALA A 256 -7.09 0.39 -20.61
C ALA A 256 -5.59 0.23 -20.78
N ILE A 257 -5.07 -0.92 -20.39
CA ILE A 257 -3.71 -1.39 -20.67
C ILE A 257 -3.84 -2.50 -21.71
N ILE A 258 -3.11 -2.37 -22.82
CA ILE A 258 -3.11 -3.36 -23.90
C ILE A 258 -1.72 -3.97 -23.99
N VAL A 259 -1.59 -5.24 -23.62
CA VAL A 259 -0.35 -6.00 -23.76
C VAL A 259 -0.23 -6.50 -25.19
N ILE A 260 0.79 -6.02 -25.88
CA ILE A 260 1.12 -6.36 -27.26
C ILE A 260 2.36 -7.27 -27.24
N SER A 261 2.18 -8.50 -27.69
CA SER A 261 3.22 -9.52 -27.78
C SER A 261 3.21 -10.16 -29.17
N GLU A 262 4.07 -11.14 -29.42
CA GLU A 262 3.94 -11.97 -30.62
C GLU A 262 2.59 -12.70 -30.68
N ASN A 263 1.99 -13.04 -29.53
CA ASN A 263 0.66 -13.67 -29.49
C ASN A 263 -0.47 -12.68 -29.85
N PHE A 264 -0.18 -11.37 -29.86
CA PHE A 264 -1.08 -10.34 -30.37
C PHE A 264 -1.12 -10.34 -31.91
N PHE A 265 -0.05 -10.80 -32.54
CA PHE A 265 0.18 -10.76 -33.98
C PHE A 265 -0.48 -11.96 -34.68
N GLY A 266 -1.47 -11.71 -35.55
CA GLY A 266 -2.19 -12.77 -36.28
C GLY A 266 -3.69 -12.85 -36.00
N ARG A 267 -4.25 -11.84 -35.33
CA ARG A 267 -5.68 -11.70 -35.04
C ARG A 267 -6.35 -10.78 -36.07
N GLU A 268 -7.67 -10.85 -36.18
CA GLU A 268 -8.50 -10.04 -37.08
C GLU A 268 -8.55 -8.54 -36.67
N TRP A 269 -7.41 -7.86 -36.75
CA TRP A 269 -7.32 -6.40 -36.65
C TRP A 269 -6.80 -5.86 -37.97
N THR A 270 -7.54 -4.93 -38.56
CA THR A 270 -6.92 -4.08 -39.58
C THR A 270 -5.94 -3.15 -38.89
N GLU A 271 -4.84 -2.84 -39.58
CA GLU A 271 -3.85 -1.88 -39.12
C GLU A 271 -4.49 -0.52 -38.71
N LYS A 272 -5.49 -0.10 -39.48
CA LYS A 272 -6.30 1.10 -39.22
C LYS A 272 -7.04 1.04 -37.88
N GLU A 273 -7.68 -0.08 -37.57
CA GLU A 273 -8.46 -0.24 -36.33
C GLU A 273 -7.55 -0.28 -35.09
N LEU A 274 -6.42 -0.98 -35.19
CA LEU A 274 -5.44 -1.00 -34.10
C LEU A 274 -4.89 0.40 -33.87
N LYS A 275 -4.63 1.15 -34.95
CA LYS A 275 -4.12 2.53 -34.84
C LYS A 275 -5.17 3.40 -34.19
N GLU A 276 -6.43 3.32 -34.64
CA GLU A 276 -7.53 4.08 -34.06
C GLU A 276 -7.64 3.80 -32.55
N LEU A 277 -7.58 2.53 -32.14
CA LEU A 277 -7.62 2.14 -30.74
C LEU A 277 -6.45 2.72 -29.94
N LEU A 278 -5.20 2.49 -30.36
CA LEU A 278 -4.03 2.96 -29.63
C LEU A 278 -3.87 4.49 -29.68
N SER A 279 -4.40 5.14 -30.71
CA SER A 279 -4.36 6.60 -30.90
C SER A 279 -5.37 7.37 -30.05
N ARG A 280 -6.22 6.72 -29.24
CA ARG A 280 -7.12 7.36 -28.28
C ARG A 280 -6.39 8.04 -27.11
N GLN A 281 -5.16 8.47 -27.34
CA GLN A 281 -4.36 9.25 -26.41
C GLN A 281 -4.85 10.69 -26.35
N ASN A 282 -5.26 11.15 -25.17
CA ASN A 282 -5.20 12.55 -24.76
C ASN A 282 -5.76 13.59 -25.76
N ARG A 283 -6.96 13.36 -26.32
CA ARG A 283 -7.76 14.43 -26.96
C ARG A 283 -9.23 14.30 -26.61
N ASN A 284 -9.83 15.38 -26.10
CA ASN A 284 -11.28 15.61 -25.99
C ASN A 284 -12.12 14.46 -25.40
N GLY A 285 -11.83 14.04 -24.16
CA GLY A 285 -12.66 13.05 -23.44
C GLY A 285 -12.52 11.61 -23.93
N GLN A 286 -11.48 11.30 -24.72
CA GLN A 286 -11.15 9.92 -25.10
C GLN A 286 -10.43 9.19 -23.96
N LYS A 287 -10.80 7.92 -23.76
CA LYS A 287 -10.20 7.03 -22.74
C LYS A 287 -8.73 6.77 -23.05
N LEU A 288 -7.88 6.85 -22.03
CA LEU A 288 -6.44 6.63 -22.18
C LEU A 288 -6.15 5.13 -22.30
N ILE A 289 -5.41 4.76 -23.35
CA ILE A 289 -5.05 3.38 -23.68
C ILE A 289 -3.53 3.21 -23.60
N LEU A 290 -3.00 2.54 -22.60
CA LEU A 290 -1.56 2.36 -22.44
C LEU A 290 -1.09 1.06 -23.13
N PRO A 291 -0.32 1.14 -24.23
CA PRO A 291 0.23 -0.05 -24.86
C PRO A 291 1.48 -0.50 -24.12
N ILE A 292 1.57 -1.80 -23.80
CA ILE A 292 2.76 -2.41 -23.20
C ILE A 292 3.29 -3.47 -24.18
N LEU A 293 4.53 -3.33 -24.62
CA LEU A 293 5.21 -4.31 -25.45
C LEU A 293 5.77 -5.42 -24.55
N LYS A 294 5.40 -6.68 -24.83
CA LYS A 294 5.92 -7.87 -24.16
C LYS A 294 6.69 -8.71 -25.16
N ASN A 295 7.99 -8.87 -24.90
CA ASN A 295 8.90 -9.70 -25.72
C ASN A 295 8.98 -9.32 -27.21
N ILE A 296 8.52 -8.12 -27.57
CA ILE A 296 8.65 -7.54 -28.91
C ILE A 296 9.23 -6.14 -28.81
N THR A 297 9.90 -5.67 -29.86
CA THR A 297 10.39 -4.30 -29.95
C THR A 297 9.41 -3.40 -30.71
N MET A 298 9.59 -2.09 -30.58
CA MET A 298 8.81 -1.12 -31.35
C MET A 298 9.06 -1.27 -32.86
N GLU A 299 10.28 -1.62 -33.27
CA GLU A 299 10.60 -1.87 -34.68
C GLU A 299 9.84 -3.09 -35.21
N GLN A 300 9.74 -4.17 -34.43
CA GLN A 300 8.96 -5.35 -34.83
C GLN A 300 7.46 -5.03 -34.94
N LEU A 301 6.93 -4.20 -34.04
CA LEU A 301 5.56 -3.71 -34.13
C LEU A 301 5.34 -2.87 -35.40
N GLN A 302 6.25 -1.96 -35.71
CA GLN A 302 6.19 -1.10 -36.90
C GLN A 302 6.39 -1.88 -38.20
N GLN A 303 7.23 -2.91 -38.23
CA GLN A 303 7.38 -3.77 -39.40
C GLN A 303 6.06 -4.48 -39.75
N LYS A 304 5.28 -4.86 -38.74
CA LYS A 304 3.98 -5.51 -38.93
C LYS A 304 2.84 -4.51 -39.15
N TYR A 305 2.90 -3.36 -38.50
CA TYR A 305 1.90 -2.28 -38.59
C TYR A 305 2.62 -0.93 -38.78
N PRO A 306 3.05 -0.58 -40.00
CA PRO A 306 3.85 0.62 -40.30
C PRO A 306 3.27 1.94 -39.79
N SER A 307 1.94 2.05 -39.73
CA SER A 307 1.21 3.24 -39.28
C SER A 307 1.30 3.49 -37.78
N MET A 308 1.92 2.59 -36.99
CA MET A 308 2.11 2.71 -35.54
C MET A 308 3.33 3.55 -35.15
N ALA A 309 4.05 4.14 -36.11
CA ALA A 309 5.29 4.88 -35.84
C ALA A 309 5.17 5.97 -34.75
N ASP A 310 4.01 6.63 -34.67
CA ASP A 310 3.75 7.73 -33.74
C ASP A 310 3.14 7.29 -32.40
N ILE A 311 2.87 5.98 -32.21
CA ILE A 311 2.29 5.45 -30.98
C ILE A 311 3.40 5.28 -29.93
N GLN A 312 3.18 5.84 -28.74
CA GLN A 312 4.05 5.60 -27.59
C GLN A 312 3.61 4.34 -26.86
N ALA A 313 4.55 3.43 -26.60
CA ALA A 313 4.32 2.20 -25.86
C ALA A 313 5.40 2.03 -24.78
N ILE A 314 5.06 1.36 -23.70
CA ILE A 314 6.02 0.96 -22.66
C ILE A 314 6.63 -0.38 -23.07
N ASP A 315 7.96 -0.46 -23.13
CA ASP A 315 8.65 -1.74 -23.27
C ASP A 315 8.79 -2.40 -21.89
N SER A 316 8.16 -3.56 -21.71
CA SER A 316 8.17 -4.27 -20.42
C SER A 316 9.56 -4.77 -20.02
N LYS A 317 10.57 -4.74 -20.90
CA LYS A 317 11.96 -5.08 -20.56
C LYS A 317 12.68 -3.95 -19.84
N ASN A 318 12.22 -2.71 -20.00
CA ASN A 318 12.90 -1.53 -19.48
C ASN A 318 12.37 -1.09 -18.10
N TYR A 319 11.28 -1.69 -17.63
CA TYR A 319 10.58 -1.31 -16.41
C TYR A 319 10.07 -2.54 -15.68
N SER A 320 10.20 -2.55 -14.36
CA SER A 320 9.50 -3.50 -13.48
C SER A 320 7.99 -3.25 -13.49
N THR A 321 7.21 -4.25 -13.07
CA THR A 321 5.75 -4.11 -12.97
C THR A 321 5.32 -3.06 -11.95
N ASP A 322 6.09 -2.87 -10.87
CA ASP A 322 5.88 -1.82 -9.88
C ASP A 322 6.12 -0.42 -10.48
N GLU A 323 7.18 -0.25 -11.29
CA GLU A 323 7.43 1.01 -11.99
C GLU A 323 6.31 1.33 -12.99
N ILE A 324 5.86 0.32 -13.76
CA ILE A 324 4.74 0.47 -14.70
C ILE A 324 3.46 0.86 -13.94
N ALA A 325 3.16 0.20 -12.82
CA ALA A 325 2.01 0.50 -11.99
C ALA A 325 2.07 1.93 -11.41
N LEU A 326 3.24 2.37 -10.95
CA LEU A 326 3.46 3.75 -10.47
C LEU A 326 3.32 4.79 -11.60
N MET A 327 3.84 4.51 -12.79
CA MET A 327 3.67 5.37 -13.96
C MET A 327 2.19 5.49 -14.33
N PHE A 328 1.46 4.38 -14.33
CA PHE A 328 0.02 4.36 -14.55
C PHE A 328 -0.73 5.17 -13.48
N ALA A 329 -0.45 4.95 -12.20
CA ALA A 329 -1.09 5.66 -11.09
C ALA A 329 -0.85 7.18 -11.17
N LYS A 330 0.37 7.61 -11.51
CA LYS A 330 0.67 9.05 -11.74
C LYS A 330 -0.21 9.65 -12.84
N GLN A 331 -0.42 8.90 -13.92
CA GLN A 331 -1.22 9.35 -15.05
C GLN A 331 -2.73 9.35 -14.72
N LEU A 332 -3.20 8.34 -13.97
CA LEU A 332 -4.55 8.26 -13.42
C LEU A 332 -4.86 9.50 -12.54
N ILE A 333 -4.00 9.80 -11.57
CA ILE A 333 -4.15 10.96 -10.68
C ILE A 333 -4.14 12.27 -11.47
N LYS A 334 -3.24 12.40 -12.46
CA LYS A 334 -3.19 13.60 -13.31
C LYS A 334 -4.53 13.82 -14.02
N ARG A 335 -5.16 12.76 -14.54
CA ARG A 335 -6.46 12.84 -15.21
C ARG A 335 -7.56 13.26 -14.24
N LEU A 336 -7.66 12.60 -13.09
CA LEU A 336 -8.66 12.91 -12.05
C LEU A 336 -8.57 14.34 -11.50
N LYS A 337 -7.39 14.98 -11.58
CA LYS A 337 -7.20 16.38 -11.17
C LYS A 337 -7.53 17.41 -12.26
N THR A 338 -7.64 16.99 -13.52
CA THR A 338 -7.88 17.89 -14.67
C THR A 338 -9.36 17.94 -15.07
N GLU A 339 -10.18 17.03 -14.53
CA GLU A 339 -11.66 17.06 -14.56
C GLU A 339 -12.19 17.73 -13.30
#